data_AF-A0A109Q5F9-F1
#
_entry.id   AF-A0A109Q5F9-F1
#
_cell.length_a   1.000
_cell.length_b   1.000
_cell.length_c   1.000
_cell.angle_alpha   90.00
_cell.angle_beta   90.00
_cell.angle_gamma   90.00
#
_symmetry.space_group_name_H-M   'P 1'
#
loop_
_entity.id
_entity.type
_entity.pdbx_description
1 polymer ?
#
loop_
_entity_poly.entity_id
_entity_poly.type
_entity_poly.pdbx_seq_one_letter_code
_entity_poly.pdbx_strand_id
1 'polypeptide(L)' 'MLKAEECRTLAAQYRARANDRKSAKRLANVLLSVSNAYLALASQLDLLASVEHQESARTTGRDV' A
#
# COMPACT_ATOMS: atom_id res chain seq x y z
N MET A 1 -8.41 5.60 -8.52
CA MET A 1 -8.15 4.51 -7.56
C MET A 1 -6.69 4.63 -7.16
N LEU A 2 -6.36 4.67 -5.86
CA LEU A 2 -4.96 4.74 -5.44
C LEU A 2 -4.23 3.48 -5.94
N LYS A 3 -3.03 3.63 -6.50
CA LYS A 3 -2.18 2.50 -6.92
C LYS A 3 -1.32 2.02 -5.76
N ALA A 4 -0.89 0.76 -5.80
CA ALA A 4 0.01 0.19 -4.79
C ALA A 4 1.31 1.01 -4.66
N GLU A 5 1.84 1.54 -5.76
CA GLU A 5 3.03 2.39 -5.78
C GLU A 5 2.82 3.74 -5.08
N GLU A 6 1.65 4.36 -5.25
CA GLU A 6 1.30 5.61 -4.56
C GLU A 6 1.20 5.38 -3.04
N CYS A 7 0.64 4.23 -2.63
CA CYS A 7 0.60 3.83 -1.23
C CYS A 7 2.01 3.67 -0.65
N ARG A 8 2.93 3.00 -1.36
CA ARG A 8 4.33 2.85 -0.91
C ARG A 8 5.05 4.20 -0.81
N THR A 9 4.79 5.10 -1.75
CA THR A 9 5.35 6.46 -1.75
C THR A 9 4.86 7.25 -0.54
N LEU A 10 3.56 7.24 -0.25
CA LEU A 10 2.99 7.87 0.94
C LEU A 10 3.55 7.25 2.23
N ALA A 11 3.63 5.92 2.30
CA ALA A 11 4.20 5.23 3.44
C ALA A 11 5.65 5.68 3.71
N ALA A 12 6.47 5.81 2.67
CA ALA A 12 7.85 6.30 2.78
C ALA A 12 7.91 7.74 3.30
N GLN A 13 7.05 8.64 2.79
CA GLN A 13 6.99 10.02 3.26
C GLN A 13 6.59 10.12 4.74
N TYR A 14 5.57 9.37 5.17
CA TYR A 14 5.17 9.36 6.59
C TYR A 14 6.25 8.76 7.50
N ARG A 15 6.93 7.70 7.04
CA ARG A 15 8.07 7.12 7.77
C ARG A 15 9.23 8.11 7.90
N ALA A 16 9.55 8.84 6.82
CA ALA A 16 10.58 9.88 6.84
C ALA A 16 10.24 10.99 7.85
N ARG A 17 8.99 11.46 7.86
CA ARG A 17 8.50 12.45 8.83
C ARG A 17 8.52 11.93 10.28
N ALA A 18 8.23 10.65 10.48
CA ALA A 18 8.29 10.03 11.81
C ALA A 18 9.71 9.97 12.37
N ASN A 19 10.71 9.81 11.49
CA ASN A 19 12.12 9.74 11.83
C ASN A 19 12.80 11.12 11.95
N ASP A 20 12.08 12.22 11.68
CA ASP A 20 12.60 13.55 11.94
C ASP A 20 12.88 13.71 13.44
N ARG A 21 14.12 14.06 13.79
CA ARG A 21 14.58 14.24 15.17
C ARG A 21 13.80 15.33 15.91
N LYS A 22 13.12 16.23 15.19
CA LYS A 22 12.27 17.29 15.74
C LYS A 22 10.84 16.83 16.03
N SER A 23 10.44 15.65 15.57
CA SER A 23 9.07 15.14 15.77
C SER A 23 8.83 14.72 17.22
N ALA A 24 7.73 15.20 17.80
CA ALA A 24 7.27 14.72 19.09
C ALA A 24 6.97 13.20 19.03
N LYS A 25 7.32 12.44 20.08
CA LYS A 25 7.15 10.98 20.13
C LYS A 25 5.75 10.51 19.73
N ARG A 26 4.71 11.20 20.22
CA ARG A 26 3.31 10.88 19.90
C ARG A 26 3.02 11.05 18.41
N LEU A 27 3.51 12.12 17.79
CA LEU A 27 3.36 12.36 16.36
C LEU A 27 4.11 11.30 15.54
N ALA A 28 5.35 10.98 15.92
CA ALA A 28 6.14 9.93 15.26
C ALA A 28 5.40 8.58 15.27
N ASN A 29 4.81 8.20 16.40
CA ASN A 29 4.03 6.95 16.50
C ASN A 29 2.82 6.95 15.58
N VAL A 30 2.08 8.06 15.51
CA VAL A 30 0.92 8.18 14.59
C VAL A 30 1.39 8.09 13.14
N LEU A 31 2.46 8.80 12.77
CA LEU A 31 3.03 8.76 11.42
C LEU A 31 3.49 7.34 11.02
N LEU A 32 4.08 6.58 11.96
CA LEU A 32 4.44 5.18 11.73
C LEU A 32 3.21 4.28 11.55
N SER A 33 2.17 4.48 12.35
CA SER A 33 0.91 3.74 12.20
C SER A 33 0.29 3.98 10.82
N VAL A 34 0.22 5.24 10.39
CA VAL A 34 -0.27 5.63 9.06
C VAL A 34 0.60 5.04 7.96
N SER A 35 1.94 5.10 8.09
CA SER A 35 2.88 4.49 7.15
C SER A 35 2.60 2.98 6.97
N ASN A 36 2.43 2.26 8.08
CA ASN A 36 2.14 0.82 8.05
C ASN A 36 0.78 0.52 7.40
N ALA A 37 -0.25 1.33 7.65
CA ALA A 37 -1.56 1.17 7.01
C ALA A 37 -1.47 1.31 5.48
N TYR A 38 -0.70 2.28 4.98
CA TYR A 38 -0.45 2.42 3.55
C TYR A 38 0.33 1.24 2.96
N LEU A 39 1.30 0.67 3.68
CA LEU A 39 2.00 -0.53 3.22
C LEU A 39 1.05 -1.74 3.11
N ALA A 40 0.19 -1.93 4.12
CA ALA A 40 -0.82 -2.99 4.09
C ALA A 40 -1.78 -2.82 2.91
N LEU A 41 -2.24 -1.59 2.67
CA LEU A 41 -3.09 -1.28 1.53
C LEU A 41 -2.38 -1.54 0.19
N ALA A 42 -1.10 -1.21 0.07
CA ALA A 42 -0.32 -1.51 -1.13
C ALA A 42 -0.31 -3.02 -1.43
N SER A 43 -0.05 -3.85 -0.43
CA SER A 43 -0.07 -5.31 -0.57
C SER A 43 -1.45 -5.85 -0.94
N GLN A 44 -2.52 -5.28 -0.40
CA GLN A 44 -3.89 -5.65 -0.75
C GLN A 44 -4.23 -5.29 -2.20
N LEU A 45 -3.75 -4.14 -2.69
CA LEU A 45 -3.93 -3.72 -4.08
C LEU A 45 -3.15 -4.61 -5.06
N ASP A 46 -1.91 -5.01 -4.71
CA ASP A 46 -1.15 -5.97 -5.52
C ASP A 46 -1.87 -7.32 -5.60
N LEU A 47 -2.41 -7.80 -4.47
CA LEU A 47 -3.18 -9.05 -4.41
C LEU A 47 -4.45 -8.95 -5.26
N LEU A 48 -5.19 -7.84 -5.15
CA LEU A 48 -6.39 -7.60 -5.97
C LEU A 48 -6.06 -7.65 -7.46
N ALA A 49 -5.01 -6.94 -7.89
CA ALA A 49 -4.58 -6.95 -9.29
C ALA A 49 -4.18 -8.36 -9.77
N SER A 50 -3.53 -9.15 -8.90
CA SER A 50 -3.19 -10.53 -9.21
C SER A 50 -4.43 -11.41 -9.38
N VAL A 51 -5.43 -11.27 -8.51
CA VAL A 51 -6.69 -12.01 -8.58
C VAL A 51 -7.48 -11.60 -9.82
N GLU A 52 -7.60 -10.30 -10.11
CA GLU A 52 -8.28 -9.79 -11.30
C GLU A 52 -7.65 -10.37 -12.58
N HIS A 53 -6.32 -10.45 -12.63
CA HIS A 53 -5.61 -11.06 -13.76
C HIS A 53 -5.90 -12.56 -13.90
N GLN A 54 -5.93 -13.31 -12.80
CA GLN A 54 -6.24 -14.74 -12.80
C GLN A 54 -7.68 -15.01 -13.24
N GLU A 55 -8.65 -14.25 -12.73
CA GLU A 55 -10.06 -14.40 -13.10
C GLU A 55 -10.31 -14.02 -14.57
N SER A 56 -9.62 -12.99 -15.07
CA SER A 56 -9.67 -12.62 -16.49
C SER A 56 -9.17 -13.76 -17.37
N ALA A 57 -8.01 -14.35 -17.03
CA ALA A 57 -7.42 -15.46 -17.79
C ALA A 57 -8.31 -16.73 -17.78
N ARG A 58 -8.97 -17.02 -16.66
CA ARG A 58 -9.92 -18.16 -16.54
C ARG A 58 -11.15 -17.97 -17.44
N THR A 59 -11.64 -16.75 -17.55
CA THR A 59 -12.81 -16.44 -18.38
C THR A 59 -12.47 -16.63 -19.85
N THR A 60 -11.30 -16.18 -20.30
CA THR A 60 -10.86 -16.34 -21.71
C THR A 60 -10.51 -17.79 -22.07
N GLY A 61 -10.09 -18.61 -21.10
CA GLY A 61 -9.75 -20.03 -21.33
C GLY A 61 -10.95 -20.99 -21.35
N ARG A 62 -12.18 -20.51 -21.07
CA ARG A 62 -13.39 -21.34 -21.01
C ARG A 62 -14.17 -21.41 -22.32
N ASP A 63 -13.75 -20.64 -23.33
CA ASP A 63 -14.35 -20.57 -24.68
C ASP A 63 -13.63 -21.44 -25.72
N VAL A 64 -12.90 -22.50 -25.31
CA VAL A 64 -12.26 -23.48 -26.22
C VAL A 64 -12.73 -24.89 -25.93
#